data_AF-A0A3A4PUT0-F1
#
_entry.id   AF-A0A3A4PUT0-F1
#
_cell.length_a   1.000
_cell.length_b   1.000
_cell.length_c   1.000
_cell.angle_alpha   90.00
_cell.angle_beta   90.00
_cell.angle_gamma   90.00
#
_symmetry.space_group_name_H-M   'P 1'
#
loop_
_entity.id
_entity.type
_entity.pdbx_description
1 polymer ?
#
loop_
_entity_poly.entity_id
_entity_poly.type
_entity_poly.pdbx_seq_one_letter_code
_entity_poly.pdbx_strand_id
1 'polypeptide(L)'
;MKWFFLFAALLIAGAGCAANCQNIQQELDICRNTQKDQDFIIKKQDSTIRQQENQIQTYEANLAELNKHLAISSREKGTYEERIRKISSQVREYMQKQMQDNREFLTGIVFDDFIGNELVPREFSGENRALIIEVSHPVPSGGHIKGIGGYFLDSGEIVVKLFRLVEKDYMVVHSKTIRVEAQKPSMQFIDFDSPLIIKPGDIIGYYFPGTVFVPYDTDVGAVSYQTLRSDEYPSGSRISEDAVWEKNQVKRKYSLNYYGIFYRKEGSE
;
A
#
# COMPACT_ATOMS: atom_id res chain seq x y z
N MET A 1 -13.18 83.58 -117.32
CA MET A 1 -11.90 84.26 -117.01
C MET A 1 -11.09 83.37 -116.09
N LYS A 2 -9.80 83.16 -116.41
CA LYS A 2 -8.81 82.27 -115.76
C LYS A 2 -9.11 80.77 -115.95
N TRP A 3 -8.61 79.99 -116.91
CA TRP A 3 -7.36 79.96 -117.69
C TRP A 3 -6.06 79.81 -116.88
N PHE A 4 -5.45 78.63 -117.07
CA PHE A 4 -4.02 78.28 -117.07
C PHE A 4 -3.33 77.95 -115.74
N PHE A 5 -3.14 76.64 -115.51
CA PHE A 5 -1.95 75.92 -114.99
C PHE A 5 -2.46 74.51 -114.60
N LEU A 6 -1.96 73.37 -115.04
CA LEU A 6 -0.81 73.04 -115.87
C LEU A 6 -1.06 71.61 -116.37
N PHE A 7 -0.97 71.43 -117.69
CA PHE A 7 -1.05 70.18 -118.42
C PHE A 7 0.39 69.62 -118.48
N ALA A 8 0.72 68.55 -117.76
CA ALA A 8 1.96 67.79 -117.98
C ALA A 8 1.90 66.39 -117.37
N ALA A 9 2.14 65.38 -118.22
CA ALA A 9 2.35 63.94 -117.95
C ALA A 9 1.12 63.18 -117.42
N LEU A 10 0.28 62.49 -118.21
CA LEU A 10 0.50 61.57 -119.34
C LEU A 10 1.58 60.51 -119.12
N LEU A 11 1.10 59.25 -119.10
CA LEU A 11 1.81 57.97 -119.27
C LEU A 11 2.65 57.50 -118.08
N ILE A 12 2.10 56.53 -117.34
CA ILE A 12 2.70 55.27 -116.86
C ILE A 12 1.88 54.85 -115.63
N ALA A 13 1.06 53.79 -115.77
CA ALA A 13 0.75 52.80 -114.73
C ALA A 13 -0.46 51.94 -115.15
N GLY A 14 -0.39 51.36 -116.35
CA GLY A 14 -1.21 50.22 -116.74
C GLY A 14 -0.33 48.99 -116.82
N ALA A 15 -0.04 48.35 -115.68
CA ALA A 15 0.44 46.96 -115.52
C ALA A 15 0.94 46.79 -114.08
N GLY A 16 0.22 46.01 -113.25
CA GLY A 16 0.69 45.73 -111.89
C GLY A 16 -0.35 45.19 -110.91
N CYS A 17 -1.48 44.65 -111.36
CA CYS A 17 -2.44 43.94 -110.50
C CYS A 17 -2.51 42.47 -110.92
N ALA A 18 -1.41 41.73 -110.75
CA ALA A 18 -1.42 40.26 -110.94
C ALA A 18 -0.33 39.51 -110.15
N ALA A 19 0.69 40.19 -109.59
CA ALA A 19 1.79 39.53 -108.89
C ALA A 19 1.65 39.49 -107.35
N ASN A 20 0.61 40.09 -106.75
CA ASN A 20 0.48 40.20 -105.29
C ASN A 20 -0.61 39.30 -104.66
N CYS A 21 -1.38 38.56 -105.46
CA CYS A 21 -2.39 37.63 -104.91
C CYS A 21 -1.78 36.32 -104.35
N GLN A 22 -0.60 35.89 -104.80
CA GLN A 22 0.07 34.70 -104.24
C GLN A 22 0.64 34.95 -102.84
N ASN A 23 1.10 36.17 -102.56
CA ASN A 23 1.73 36.52 -101.28
C ASN A 23 0.70 36.63 -100.14
N ILE A 24 -0.49 37.18 -100.44
CA ILE A 24 -1.60 37.30 -99.48
C ILE A 24 -2.21 35.92 -99.14
N GLN A 25 -2.30 35.01 -100.12
CA GLN A 25 -2.80 33.65 -99.89
C GLN A 25 -1.85 32.85 -98.98
N GLN A 26 -0.55 33.05 -99.15
CA GLN A 26 0.49 32.39 -98.36
C GLN A 26 0.52 32.91 -96.91
N GLU A 27 0.34 34.21 -96.67
CA GLU A 27 0.17 34.78 -95.31
C GLU A 27 -1.10 34.27 -94.63
N LEU A 28 -2.20 34.12 -95.36
CA LEU A 28 -3.46 33.57 -94.85
C LEU A 28 -3.32 32.10 -94.42
N ASP A 29 -2.60 31.29 -95.19
CA ASP A 29 -2.32 29.89 -94.83
C ASP A 29 -1.37 29.78 -93.63
N ILE A 30 -0.37 30.67 -93.52
CA ILE A 30 0.50 30.76 -92.34
C ILE A 30 -0.31 31.13 -91.09
N CYS A 31 -1.19 32.14 -91.18
CA CYS A 31 -2.07 32.50 -90.07
C CYS A 31 -3.00 31.35 -89.67
N ARG A 32 -3.59 30.66 -90.65
CA ARG A 32 -4.50 29.53 -90.40
C ARG A 32 -3.80 28.34 -89.75
N ASN A 33 -2.56 28.05 -90.13
CA ASN A 33 -1.76 27.01 -89.50
C ASN A 33 -1.33 27.42 -88.08
N THR A 34 -0.94 28.68 -87.90
CA THR A 34 -0.60 29.22 -86.56
C THR A 34 -1.79 29.18 -85.61
N GLN A 35 -3.00 29.47 -86.10
CA GLN A 35 -4.24 29.37 -85.31
C GLN A 35 -4.55 27.92 -84.91
N LYS A 36 -4.33 26.96 -85.82
CA LYS A 36 -4.47 25.53 -85.49
C LYS A 36 -3.45 25.05 -84.46
N ASP A 37 -2.21 25.53 -84.55
CA ASP A 37 -1.16 25.21 -83.58
C ASP A 37 -1.47 25.82 -82.20
N GLN A 38 -1.98 27.05 -82.17
CA GLN A 38 -2.47 27.68 -80.94
C GLN A 38 -3.65 26.91 -80.35
N ASP A 39 -4.64 26.52 -81.15
CA ASP A 39 -5.76 25.68 -80.70
C ASP A 39 -5.29 24.34 -80.15
N PHE A 40 -4.25 23.73 -80.74
CA PHE A 40 -3.66 22.50 -80.25
C PHE A 40 -2.95 22.69 -78.91
N ILE A 41 -2.18 23.79 -78.76
CA ILE A 41 -1.50 24.15 -77.50
C ILE A 41 -2.54 24.43 -76.40
N ILE A 42 -3.58 25.19 -76.71
CA ILE A 42 -4.67 25.51 -75.77
C ILE A 42 -5.37 24.22 -75.33
N LYS A 43 -5.74 23.33 -76.27
CA LYS A 43 -6.35 22.04 -75.92
C LYS A 43 -5.45 21.18 -75.03
N LYS A 44 -4.14 21.19 -75.28
CA LYS A 44 -3.17 20.46 -74.46
C LYS A 44 -3.06 21.06 -73.06
N GLN A 45 -2.99 22.39 -72.95
CA GLN A 45 -2.97 23.09 -71.67
C GLN A 45 -4.27 22.86 -70.89
N ASP A 46 -5.43 22.96 -71.52
CA ASP A 46 -6.74 22.67 -70.91
C ASP A 46 -6.80 21.23 -70.36
N SER A 47 -6.30 20.25 -71.11
CA SER A 47 -6.25 18.86 -70.63
C SER A 47 -5.34 18.71 -69.40
N THR A 48 -4.23 19.46 -69.34
CA THR A 48 -3.29 19.47 -68.22
C THR A 48 -3.89 20.16 -67.00
N ILE A 49 -4.57 21.29 -67.21
CA ILE A 49 -5.28 22.03 -66.16
C ILE A 49 -6.36 21.15 -65.54
N ARG A 50 -7.20 20.50 -66.36
CA ARG A 50 -8.23 19.57 -65.85
C ARG A 50 -7.63 18.40 -65.07
N GLN A 51 -6.48 17.88 -65.51
CA GLN A 51 -5.78 16.82 -64.79
C GLN A 51 -5.26 17.31 -63.44
N GLN A 52 -4.70 18.53 -63.39
CA GLN A 52 -4.23 19.15 -62.15
C GLN A 52 -5.38 19.49 -61.20
N GLU A 53 -6.51 20.00 -61.70
CA GLU A 53 -7.72 20.25 -60.92
C GLU A 53 -8.26 18.97 -60.28
N ASN A 54 -8.33 17.87 -61.05
CA ASN A 54 -8.73 16.57 -60.52
C ASN A 54 -7.75 16.06 -59.44
N GLN A 55 -6.44 16.31 -59.60
CA GLN A 55 -5.46 15.97 -58.58
C GLN A 55 -5.63 16.82 -57.32
N ILE A 56 -5.81 18.13 -57.45
CA ILE A 56 -6.08 19.05 -56.33
C ILE A 56 -7.31 18.58 -55.57
N GLN A 57 -8.41 18.27 -56.28
CA GLN A 57 -9.63 17.80 -55.65
C GLN A 57 -9.44 16.47 -54.91
N THR A 58 -8.63 15.56 -55.46
CA THR A 58 -8.27 14.30 -54.80
C THR A 58 -7.44 14.56 -53.54
N TYR A 59 -6.47 15.47 -53.59
CA TYR A 59 -5.67 15.84 -52.42
C TYR A 59 -6.50 16.53 -51.34
N GLU A 60 -7.45 17.39 -51.71
CA GLU A 60 -8.38 18.02 -50.77
C GLU A 60 -9.27 16.98 -50.07
N ALA A 61 -9.78 16.00 -50.82
CA ALA A 61 -10.54 14.89 -50.26
C ALA A 61 -9.70 14.06 -49.26
N ASN A 62 -8.46 13.75 -49.61
CA ASN A 62 -7.54 13.01 -48.74
C ASN A 62 -7.18 13.82 -47.47
N LEU A 63 -7.01 15.14 -47.58
CA LEU A 63 -6.77 16.01 -46.42
C LEU A 63 -7.98 16.06 -45.49
N ALA A 64 -9.20 16.11 -46.04
CA ALA A 64 -10.43 16.07 -45.26
C ALA A 64 -10.57 14.72 -44.51
N GLU A 65 -10.26 13.60 -45.17
CA GLU A 65 -10.28 12.28 -44.57
C GLU A 65 -9.22 12.13 -43.47
N LEU A 66 -7.99 12.60 -43.72
CA LEU A 66 -6.92 12.55 -42.73
C LEU A 66 -7.24 13.39 -41.49
N ASN A 67 -7.80 14.59 -41.67
CA ASN A 67 -8.25 15.43 -40.56
C ASN A 67 -9.36 14.76 -39.74
N LYS A 68 -10.27 14.03 -40.40
CA LYS A 68 -11.28 13.23 -39.71
C LYS A 68 -10.65 12.11 -38.89
N HIS A 69 -9.66 11.40 -39.43
CA HIS A 69 -8.94 10.36 -38.69
C HIS A 69 -8.15 10.93 -37.50
N LEU A 70 -7.51 12.09 -37.66
CA LEU A 70 -6.83 12.79 -36.57
C LEU A 70 -7.80 13.21 -35.46
N ALA A 71 -8.99 13.70 -35.81
CA ALA A 71 -10.02 14.08 -34.85
C ALA A 71 -10.53 12.86 -34.05
N ILE A 72 -10.78 11.73 -34.73
CA ILE A 72 -11.17 10.47 -34.09
C ILE A 72 -10.05 9.98 -33.16
N SER A 73 -8.82 9.91 -33.65
CA SER A 73 -7.66 9.45 -32.87
C SER A 73 -7.42 10.32 -31.63
N SER A 74 -7.54 11.64 -31.75
CA SER A 74 -7.39 12.57 -30.62
C SER A 74 -8.49 12.34 -29.57
N ARG A 75 -9.73 12.10 -30.02
CA ARG A 75 -10.85 11.77 -29.13
C ARG A 75 -10.63 10.45 -28.40
N GLU A 76 -10.21 9.41 -29.12
CA GLU A 76 -9.90 8.11 -28.52
C GLU A 76 -8.75 8.21 -27.52
N LYS A 77 -7.68 8.93 -27.86
CA LYS A 77 -6.55 9.18 -26.95
C LYS A 77 -7.03 9.84 -25.66
N GLY A 78 -7.87 10.87 -25.74
CA GLY A 78 -8.46 11.51 -24.56
C GLY A 78 -9.27 10.52 -23.70
N THR A 79 -10.07 9.66 -24.31
CA THR A 79 -10.81 8.62 -23.56
C THR A 79 -9.90 7.56 -22.93
N TYR A 80 -8.77 7.22 -23.57
CA TYR A 80 -7.77 6.32 -22.99
C TYR A 80 -7.06 6.95 -21.79
N GLU A 81 -6.66 8.21 -21.88
CA GLU A 81 -6.04 8.94 -20.77
C GLU A 81 -6.98 9.01 -19.56
N GLU A 82 -8.27 9.28 -19.80
CA GLU A 82 -9.28 9.31 -18.75
C GLU A 82 -9.49 7.92 -18.10
N ARG A 83 -9.51 6.85 -18.90
CA ARG A 83 -9.57 5.47 -18.38
C ARG A 83 -8.33 5.11 -17.56
N ILE A 84 -7.14 5.46 -18.02
CA ILE A 84 -5.89 5.20 -17.29
C ILE A 84 -5.90 5.94 -15.95
N ARG A 85 -6.35 7.19 -15.93
CA ARG A 85 -6.49 7.98 -14.70
C ARG A 85 -7.47 7.32 -13.72
N LYS A 86 -8.61 6.85 -14.21
CA LYS A 86 -9.61 6.13 -13.40
C LYS A 86 -9.09 4.80 -12.85
N ILE A 87 -8.40 4.02 -13.68
CA ILE A 87 -7.80 2.75 -13.23
C ILE A 87 -6.73 3.03 -12.17
N SER A 88 -5.89 4.03 -12.40
CA SER A 88 -4.83 4.41 -11.46
C SER A 88 -5.38 4.88 -10.11
N SER A 89 -6.50 5.63 -10.10
CA SER A 89 -7.16 6.01 -8.85
C SER A 89 -7.75 4.79 -8.12
N GLN A 90 -8.41 3.88 -8.85
CA GLN A 90 -8.97 2.64 -8.29
C GLN A 90 -7.88 1.72 -7.70
N VAL A 91 -6.74 1.58 -8.38
CA VAL A 91 -5.60 0.80 -7.88
C VAL A 91 -5.03 1.42 -6.61
N ARG A 92 -4.90 2.76 -6.58
CA ARG A 92 -4.41 3.47 -5.37
C ARG A 92 -5.35 3.28 -4.19
N GLU A 93 -6.66 3.43 -4.39
CA GLU A 93 -7.67 3.21 -3.36
C GLU A 93 -7.64 1.78 -2.84
N TYR A 94 -7.52 0.79 -3.73
CA TYR A 94 -7.37 -0.61 -3.37
C TYR A 94 -6.11 -0.85 -2.52
N MET A 95 -4.96 -0.34 -2.96
CA MET A 95 -3.71 -0.47 -2.20
C MET A 95 -3.79 0.20 -0.83
N GLN A 96 -4.37 1.40 -0.74
CA GLN A 96 -4.56 2.09 0.54
C GLN A 96 -5.43 1.28 1.49
N LYS A 97 -6.52 0.70 0.98
CA LYS A 97 -7.39 -0.18 1.77
C LYS A 97 -6.64 -1.42 2.26
N GLN A 98 -5.89 -2.10 1.39
CA GLN A 98 -5.08 -3.26 1.80
C GLN A 98 -4.00 -2.90 2.83
N MET A 99 -3.37 -1.72 2.72
CA MET A 99 -2.42 -1.25 3.73
C MET A 99 -3.10 -0.94 5.06
N GLN A 100 -4.31 -0.39 5.03
CA GLN A 100 -5.09 -0.11 6.23
C GLN A 100 -5.59 -1.41 6.88
N ASP A 101 -6.16 -2.34 6.11
CA ASP A 101 -6.60 -3.64 6.59
C ASP A 101 -5.43 -4.43 7.19
N ASN A 102 -4.25 -4.41 6.56
CA ASN A 102 -3.04 -5.04 7.09
C ASN A 102 -2.53 -4.32 8.34
N ARG A 103 -2.59 -2.98 8.39
CA ARG A 103 -2.22 -2.23 9.58
C ARG A 103 -3.16 -2.57 10.73
N GLU A 104 -4.47 -2.59 10.49
CA GLU A 104 -5.49 -2.96 11.48
C GLU A 104 -5.33 -4.42 11.92
N PHE A 105 -5.00 -5.35 11.02
CA PHE A 105 -4.66 -6.74 11.37
C PHE A 105 -3.42 -6.81 12.25
N LEU A 106 -2.34 -6.11 11.87
CA LEU A 106 -1.10 -6.06 12.64
C LEU A 106 -1.30 -5.36 13.99
N THR A 107 -2.11 -4.31 14.07
CA THR A 107 -2.37 -3.60 15.34
C THR A 107 -3.47 -4.25 16.18
N GLY A 108 -4.36 -5.02 15.56
CA GLY A 108 -5.57 -5.61 16.14
C GLY A 108 -5.39 -7.04 16.62
N ILE A 109 -4.35 -7.75 16.16
CA ILE A 109 -3.82 -8.87 16.93
C ILE A 109 -3.12 -8.26 18.13
N VAL A 110 -3.71 -8.44 19.30
CA VAL A 110 -3.06 -8.27 20.58
C VAL A 110 -1.76 -9.09 20.51
N PHE A 111 -0.62 -8.44 20.25
CA PHE A 111 0.73 -9.06 20.21
C PHE A 111 1.16 -9.68 21.54
N ASP A 112 0.27 -9.68 22.53
CA ASP A 112 0.58 -10.20 23.82
C ASP A 112 0.46 -11.72 23.77
N ASP A 113 1.60 -12.39 23.84
CA ASP A 113 1.61 -13.83 24.07
C ASP A 113 1.21 -14.07 25.53
N PHE A 114 0.46 -15.14 25.77
CA PHE A 114 0.04 -15.55 27.11
C PHE A 114 0.93 -16.70 27.57
N ILE A 115 1.53 -16.56 28.76
CA ILE A 115 2.41 -17.57 29.35
C ILE A 115 1.92 -17.93 30.74
N GLY A 116 1.77 -19.24 30.98
CA GLY A 116 1.24 -19.79 32.22
C GLY A 116 0.02 -20.68 31.97
N ASN A 117 -0.87 -20.75 32.95
CA ASN A 117 -1.97 -21.71 32.96
C ASN A 117 -3.27 -21.14 32.38
N GLU A 118 -4.20 -22.03 32.06
CA GLU A 118 -5.56 -21.67 31.62
C GLU A 118 -6.35 -20.99 32.74
N LEU A 119 -7.07 -19.93 32.37
CA LEU A 119 -7.85 -19.09 33.27
C LEU A 119 -9.28 -19.63 33.45
N VAL A 120 -9.40 -20.78 34.10
CA VAL A 120 -10.67 -21.50 34.30
C VAL A 120 -11.05 -21.59 35.78
N PRO A 121 -12.32 -21.82 36.13
CA PRO A 121 -12.66 -22.23 37.50
C PRO A 121 -11.96 -23.56 37.84
N ARG A 122 -11.55 -23.73 39.10
CA ARG A 122 -10.85 -24.91 39.63
C ARG A 122 -11.39 -25.29 41.02
N GLU A 123 -11.01 -26.45 41.53
CA GLU A 123 -11.63 -27.07 42.71
C GLU A 123 -11.32 -26.35 44.03
N PHE A 124 -10.07 -25.93 44.24
CA PHE A 124 -9.61 -25.40 45.52
C PHE A 124 -9.35 -23.89 45.47
N SER A 125 -9.49 -23.19 46.60
CA SER A 125 -9.14 -21.78 46.77
C SER A 125 -9.06 -21.40 48.26
N GLY A 126 -8.67 -20.16 48.57
CA GLY A 126 -8.86 -19.61 49.92
C GLY A 126 -7.69 -19.81 50.89
N GLU A 127 -6.49 -20.13 50.40
CA GLU A 127 -5.29 -20.19 51.24
C GLU A 127 -4.88 -18.79 51.71
N ASN A 128 -4.17 -18.66 52.82
CA ASN A 128 -3.77 -17.35 53.34
C ASN A 128 -2.26 -17.17 53.24
N ARG A 129 -1.84 -15.98 52.78
CA ARG A 129 -0.44 -15.52 52.76
C ARG A 129 0.49 -16.45 51.99
N ALA A 130 0.27 -16.50 50.69
CA ALA A 130 0.98 -17.42 49.80
C ALA A 130 1.84 -16.70 48.79
N LEU A 131 3.05 -17.20 48.54
CA LEU A 131 3.85 -16.91 47.36
C LEU A 131 3.72 -18.07 46.37
N ILE A 132 3.20 -17.78 45.20
CA ILE A 132 3.03 -18.72 44.10
C ILE A 132 4.09 -18.40 43.06
N ILE A 133 4.97 -19.33 42.70
CA ILE A 133 6.03 -19.11 41.71
C ILE A 133 5.81 -20.03 40.51
N GLU A 134 5.68 -19.45 39.32
CA GLU A 134 5.52 -20.17 38.06
C GLU A 134 6.88 -20.64 37.55
N VAL A 135 7.30 -21.83 38.00
CA VAL A 135 8.59 -22.43 37.63
C VAL A 135 8.49 -23.19 36.30
N SER A 136 7.29 -23.63 35.92
CA SER A 136 7.09 -24.50 34.77
C SER A 136 7.03 -23.78 33.42
N HIS A 137 6.77 -22.47 33.46
CA HIS A 137 6.72 -21.62 32.27
C HIS A 137 7.69 -20.44 32.41
N PRO A 138 9.01 -20.67 32.36
CA PRO A 138 9.97 -19.57 32.32
C PRO A 138 9.77 -18.73 31.06
N VAL A 139 10.12 -17.45 31.16
CA VAL A 139 10.05 -16.51 30.04
C VAL A 139 10.90 -17.03 28.87
N PRO A 140 10.32 -17.28 27.68
CA PRO A 140 11.01 -17.94 26.57
C PRO A 140 12.04 -17.01 25.90
N SER A 141 11.78 -15.71 25.87
CA SER A 141 12.67 -14.72 25.29
C SER A 141 12.55 -13.35 25.98
N GLY A 142 13.52 -12.47 25.74
CA GLY A 142 13.47 -11.11 26.29
C GLY A 142 12.29 -10.32 25.75
N GLY A 143 11.85 -9.29 26.47
CA GLY A 143 10.60 -8.62 26.15
C GLY A 143 10.10 -7.70 27.25
N HIS A 144 8.79 -7.48 27.25
CA HIS A 144 8.11 -6.80 28.33
C HIS A 144 6.78 -7.47 28.69
N ILE A 145 6.57 -7.74 29.98
CA ILE A 145 5.28 -8.19 30.51
C ILE A 145 4.41 -6.96 30.73
N LYS A 146 3.23 -6.93 30.10
CA LYS A 146 2.28 -5.84 30.23
C LYS A 146 1.35 -6.01 31.41
N GLY A 147 1.00 -7.25 31.78
CA GLY A 147 0.04 -7.50 32.83
C GLY A 147 -0.06 -8.96 33.21
N ILE A 148 -1.05 -9.24 34.07
CA ILE A 148 -1.38 -10.60 34.50
C ILE A 148 -2.82 -10.94 34.16
N GLY A 149 -3.06 -12.20 33.83
CA GLY A 149 -4.40 -12.75 33.70
C GLY A 149 -4.69 -13.73 34.82
N GLY A 150 -5.93 -13.73 35.29
CA GLY A 150 -6.38 -14.63 36.34
C GLY A 150 -7.86 -14.93 36.25
N TYR A 151 -8.26 -16.10 36.76
CA TYR A 151 -9.65 -16.32 37.16
C TYR A 151 -9.77 -15.92 38.64
N PHE A 152 -10.32 -14.76 38.93
CA PHE A 152 -10.37 -14.20 40.28
C PHE A 152 -11.74 -14.46 40.90
N LEU A 153 -11.76 -14.99 42.12
CA LEU A 153 -12.98 -15.29 42.87
C LEU A 153 -13.50 -14.08 43.66
N ASP A 154 -12.60 -13.20 44.10
CA ASP A 154 -12.88 -12.03 44.91
C ASP A 154 -11.86 -10.92 44.62
N SER A 155 -12.09 -9.74 45.18
CA SER A 155 -11.17 -8.60 45.14
C SER A 155 -10.06 -8.76 46.17
N GLY A 156 -8.88 -8.22 45.86
CA GLY A 156 -7.75 -8.28 46.79
C GLY A 156 -6.48 -7.70 46.20
N GLU A 157 -5.38 -7.86 46.94
CA GLU A 157 -4.06 -7.41 46.51
C GLU A 157 -3.19 -8.59 46.10
N ILE A 158 -2.37 -8.39 45.08
CA ILE A 158 -1.34 -9.33 44.65
C ILE A 158 -0.05 -8.54 44.49
N VAL A 159 1.05 -9.07 45.00
CA VAL A 159 2.39 -8.55 44.76
C VAL A 159 3.05 -9.43 43.71
N VAL A 160 3.11 -8.93 42.48
CA VAL A 160 3.79 -9.60 41.37
C VAL A 160 5.29 -9.41 41.53
N LYS A 161 6.04 -10.51 41.48
CA LYS A 161 7.49 -10.56 41.61
C LYS A 161 8.10 -11.19 40.36
N LEU A 162 9.18 -10.59 39.86
CA LEU A 162 9.99 -11.15 38.78
C LEU A 162 11.31 -11.63 39.36
N PHE A 163 11.61 -12.91 39.13
CA PHE A 163 12.81 -13.57 39.61
C PHE A 163 13.75 -13.83 38.44
N ARG A 164 15.01 -13.44 38.61
CA ARG A 164 16.08 -13.66 37.63
C ARG A 164 17.12 -14.57 38.23
N LEU A 165 17.44 -15.66 37.52
CA LEU A 165 18.53 -16.52 37.92
C LEU A 165 19.87 -15.79 37.77
N VAL A 166 20.63 -15.72 38.86
CA VAL A 166 21.99 -15.16 38.91
C VAL A 166 22.87 -16.19 39.59
N GLU A 167 23.75 -16.82 38.81
CA GLU A 167 24.58 -17.95 39.23
C GLU A 167 23.73 -19.16 39.65
N LYS A 168 23.42 -19.30 40.95
CA LYS A 168 22.61 -20.40 41.51
C LYS A 168 21.40 -19.91 42.32
N ASP A 169 21.26 -18.60 42.46
CA ASP A 169 20.19 -17.99 43.24
C ASP A 169 19.26 -17.19 42.33
N TYR A 170 17.97 -17.18 42.65
CA TYR A 170 17.02 -16.28 42.06
C TYR A 170 17.06 -14.93 42.78
N MET A 171 17.29 -13.86 42.02
CA MET A 171 17.20 -12.50 42.52
C MET A 171 15.86 -11.86 42.12
N VAL A 172 15.18 -11.24 43.07
CA VAL A 172 13.95 -10.49 42.80
C VAL A 172 14.31 -9.18 42.12
N VAL A 173 14.10 -9.07 40.82
CA VAL A 173 14.43 -7.86 40.04
C VAL A 173 13.31 -6.84 40.05
N HIS A 174 12.05 -7.28 40.17
CA HIS A 174 10.88 -6.43 40.28
C HIS A 174 9.90 -6.97 41.30
N SER A 175 9.24 -6.06 42.02
CA SER A 175 8.15 -6.34 42.94
C SER A 175 7.13 -5.21 42.79
N LYS A 176 5.90 -5.55 42.38
CA LYS A 176 4.84 -4.58 42.11
C LYS A 176 3.53 -5.05 42.72
N THR A 177 2.95 -4.23 43.58
CA THR A 177 1.60 -4.45 44.11
C THR A 177 0.56 -4.03 43.07
N ILE A 178 -0.40 -4.89 42.85
CA ILE A 178 -1.58 -4.66 42.00
C ILE A 178 -2.83 -4.97 42.82
N ARG A 179 -3.88 -4.20 42.56
CA ARG A 179 -5.19 -4.39 43.17
C ARG A 179 -6.13 -5.00 42.16
N VAL A 180 -6.76 -6.10 42.54
CA VAL A 180 -7.77 -6.79 41.75
C VAL A 180 -9.14 -6.39 42.27
N GLU A 181 -10.00 -5.89 41.37
CA GLU A 181 -11.38 -5.52 41.68
C GLU A 181 -12.33 -6.48 40.95
N ALA A 182 -12.66 -7.60 41.60
CA ALA A 182 -13.60 -8.58 41.11
C ALA A 182 -14.95 -8.44 41.82
N GLN A 183 -15.99 -8.05 41.08
CA GLN A 183 -17.38 -8.01 41.58
C GLN A 183 -18.01 -9.39 41.66
N LYS A 184 -17.55 -10.32 40.81
CA LYS A 184 -18.01 -11.71 40.73
C LYS A 184 -16.87 -12.59 40.22
N PRO A 185 -16.89 -13.90 40.50
CA PRO A 185 -15.94 -14.84 39.93
C PRO A 185 -15.86 -14.74 38.40
N SER A 186 -14.73 -14.31 37.86
CA SER A 186 -14.53 -14.17 36.42
C SER A 186 -13.07 -14.15 36.01
N MET A 187 -12.83 -14.44 34.72
CA MET A 187 -11.55 -14.15 34.08
C MET A 187 -11.36 -12.64 33.97
N GLN A 188 -10.21 -12.13 34.38
CA GLN A 188 -9.80 -10.73 34.19
C GLN A 188 -8.34 -10.64 33.79
N PHE A 189 -8.02 -9.58 33.05
CA PHE A 189 -6.67 -9.18 32.67
C PHE A 189 -6.39 -7.82 33.28
N ILE A 190 -5.24 -7.71 33.94
CA ILE A 190 -4.86 -6.51 34.70
C ILE A 190 -3.53 -6.02 34.14
N ASP A 191 -3.60 -4.90 33.43
CA ASP A 191 -2.43 -4.21 32.93
C ASP A 191 -1.65 -3.57 34.08
N PHE A 192 -0.34 -3.59 33.97
CA PHE A 192 0.55 -2.79 34.79
C PHE A 192 0.62 -1.37 34.23
N ASP A 193 0.62 -0.36 35.11
CA ASP A 193 0.88 1.04 34.69
C ASP A 193 2.24 1.22 34.00
N SER A 194 3.17 0.30 34.26
CA SER A 194 4.51 0.24 33.69
C SER A 194 4.85 -1.22 33.38
N PRO A 195 5.14 -1.58 32.13
CA PRO A 195 5.54 -2.93 31.77
C PRO A 195 6.82 -3.37 32.48
N LEU A 196 6.93 -4.66 32.80
CA LEU A 196 8.13 -5.24 33.42
C LEU A 196 9.11 -5.69 32.32
N ILE A 197 10.36 -5.26 32.40
CA ILE A 197 11.40 -5.66 31.44
C ILE A 197 11.95 -7.04 31.82
N ILE A 198 11.85 -7.99 30.89
CA ILE A 198 12.16 -9.40 31.13
C ILE A 198 13.31 -9.89 30.24
N LYS A 199 14.02 -10.90 30.74
CA LYS A 199 15.05 -11.65 30.03
C LYS A 199 14.63 -13.12 29.85
N PRO A 200 15.21 -13.82 28.87
CA PRO A 200 14.99 -15.27 28.74
C PRO A 200 15.36 -15.98 30.05
N GLY A 201 14.51 -16.89 30.49
CA GLY A 201 14.69 -17.67 31.72
C GLY A 201 14.24 -16.97 33.01
N ASP A 202 13.81 -15.69 32.97
CA ASP A 202 13.16 -15.09 34.13
C ASP A 202 11.86 -15.85 34.45
N ILE A 203 11.52 -15.98 35.74
CA ILE A 203 10.26 -16.60 36.21
C ILE A 203 9.44 -15.59 37.00
N ILE A 204 8.12 -15.75 36.98
CA ILE A 204 7.20 -14.86 37.68
C ILE A 204 6.68 -15.52 38.96
N GLY A 205 6.40 -14.73 39.97
CA GLY A 205 5.61 -15.18 41.11
C GLY A 205 4.63 -14.13 41.60
N TYR A 206 3.70 -14.58 42.42
CA TYR A 206 2.52 -13.87 42.88
C TYR A 206 2.43 -14.08 44.38
N TYR A 207 2.75 -13.04 45.14
CA TYR A 207 2.54 -13.04 46.58
C TYR A 207 1.17 -12.46 46.92
N PHE A 208 0.39 -13.20 47.68
CA PHE A 208 -0.92 -12.80 48.17
C PHE A 208 -0.78 -12.44 49.65
N PRO A 209 -0.79 -11.16 50.05
CA PRO A 209 -0.68 -10.76 51.47
C PRO A 209 -1.88 -11.16 52.32
N GLY A 210 -3.01 -11.50 51.70
CA GLY A 210 -4.23 -11.98 52.33
C GLY A 210 -4.63 -13.37 51.86
N THR A 211 -5.93 -13.58 51.71
CA THR A 211 -6.48 -14.81 51.12
C THR A 211 -6.17 -14.88 49.64
N VAL A 212 -5.77 -16.04 49.14
CA VAL A 212 -5.56 -16.38 47.74
C VAL A 212 -6.94 -16.54 47.10
N PHE A 213 -7.33 -15.52 46.34
CA PHE A 213 -8.60 -15.45 45.62
C PHE A 213 -8.48 -15.97 44.18
N VAL A 214 -7.51 -16.83 43.91
CA VAL A 214 -7.31 -17.52 42.63
C VAL A 214 -7.49 -19.02 42.87
N PRO A 215 -8.32 -19.72 42.08
CA PRO A 215 -8.56 -21.13 42.27
C PRO A 215 -7.42 -21.98 41.67
N TYR A 216 -7.24 -23.18 42.20
CA TYR A 216 -6.22 -24.14 41.79
C TYR A 216 -6.71 -25.59 41.86
N ASP A 217 -6.05 -26.46 41.11
CA ASP A 217 -6.16 -27.92 41.25
C ASP A 217 -4.89 -28.46 41.92
N THR A 218 -5.01 -29.52 42.71
CA THR A 218 -3.88 -30.24 43.31
C THR A 218 -3.44 -31.40 42.43
N ASP A 219 -2.22 -31.89 42.66
CA ASP A 219 -1.61 -33.05 41.99
C ASP A 219 -1.43 -32.90 40.47
N VAL A 220 -1.74 -31.72 39.93
CA VAL A 220 -1.60 -31.33 38.53
C VAL A 220 -0.82 -30.02 38.48
N GLY A 221 0.15 -29.92 37.57
CA GLY A 221 0.96 -28.70 37.37
C GLY A 221 2.38 -28.76 37.92
N ALA A 222 3.10 -27.65 37.83
CA ALA A 222 4.47 -27.49 38.31
C ALA A 222 4.74 -26.05 38.81
N VAL A 223 3.72 -25.47 39.46
CA VAL A 223 3.82 -24.19 40.16
C VAL A 223 4.32 -24.44 41.59
N SER A 224 5.36 -23.71 42.03
CA SER A 224 5.76 -23.72 43.43
C SER A 224 4.84 -22.83 44.25
N TYR A 225 4.61 -23.21 45.50
CA TYR A 225 3.78 -22.53 46.47
C TYR A 225 4.46 -22.47 47.84
N GLN A 226 4.52 -21.30 48.46
CA GLN A 226 5.10 -21.14 49.79
C GLN A 226 4.18 -20.33 50.66
N THR A 227 3.82 -20.86 51.83
CA THR A 227 3.12 -20.06 52.84
C THR A 227 4.14 -19.16 53.53
N LEU A 228 4.02 -17.85 53.34
CA LEU A 228 4.92 -16.86 53.94
C LEU A 228 4.23 -16.14 55.09
N ARG A 229 5.00 -15.68 56.08
CA ARG A 229 4.44 -14.91 57.21
C ARG A 229 4.18 -13.45 56.85
N SER A 230 4.95 -12.93 55.90
CA SER A 230 4.92 -11.55 55.39
C SER A 230 5.36 -11.52 53.91
N ASP A 231 5.39 -10.33 53.31
CA ASP A 231 5.99 -10.11 51.99
C ASP A 231 7.51 -10.30 52.04
N GLU A 232 7.92 -11.57 52.08
CA GLU A 232 9.33 -11.92 52.01
C GLU A 232 9.84 -11.71 50.58
N TYR A 233 11.14 -11.44 50.47
CA TYR A 233 11.83 -11.20 49.20
C TYR A 233 11.42 -9.92 48.47
N PRO A 234 11.65 -8.73 49.06
CA PRO A 234 11.54 -7.46 48.33
C PRO A 234 12.54 -7.39 47.17
N SER A 235 12.36 -6.43 46.26
CA SER A 235 13.30 -6.17 45.16
C SER A 235 14.75 -6.09 45.65
N GLY A 236 15.65 -6.79 44.96
CA GLY A 236 17.06 -6.96 45.31
C GLY A 236 17.36 -8.18 46.19
N SER A 237 16.35 -8.83 46.77
CA SER A 237 16.54 -10.03 47.58
C SER A 237 16.98 -11.22 46.74
N ARG A 238 17.70 -12.16 47.37
CA ARG A 238 18.09 -13.44 46.79
C ARG A 238 17.34 -14.58 47.45
N ILE A 239 16.99 -15.58 46.67
CA ILE A 239 16.37 -16.84 47.07
C ILE A 239 17.20 -17.96 46.46
N SER A 240 17.60 -18.96 47.25
CA SER A 240 18.26 -20.13 46.70
C SER A 240 17.31 -20.90 45.79
N GLU A 241 17.82 -21.51 44.72
CA GLU A 241 17.03 -22.34 43.81
C GLU A 241 16.23 -23.44 44.54
N ASP A 242 16.85 -24.10 45.53
CA ASP A 242 16.20 -25.13 46.34
C ASP A 242 15.03 -24.60 47.17
N ALA A 243 15.06 -23.30 47.53
CA ALA A 243 13.95 -22.66 48.23
C ALA A 243 12.86 -22.22 47.26
N VAL A 244 13.14 -22.04 45.97
CA VAL A 244 12.13 -21.74 44.94
C VAL A 244 11.35 -22.98 44.52
N TRP A 245 11.99 -24.16 44.49
CA TRP A 245 11.32 -25.40 44.11
C TRP A 245 11.80 -26.59 44.94
N GLU A 246 10.93 -27.08 45.83
CA GLU A 246 11.19 -28.30 46.58
C GLU A 246 10.68 -29.54 45.82
N LYS A 247 11.52 -30.56 45.65
CA LYS A 247 11.15 -31.78 44.90
C LYS A 247 9.92 -32.52 45.43
N ASN A 248 9.66 -32.41 46.75
CA ASN A 248 8.57 -33.13 47.42
C ASN A 248 7.31 -32.25 47.57
N GLN A 249 7.29 -31.08 46.95
CA GLN A 249 6.17 -30.18 47.03
C GLN A 249 4.94 -30.72 46.29
N VAL A 250 3.75 -30.53 46.89
CA VAL A 250 2.47 -30.80 46.24
C VAL A 250 2.34 -29.91 45.01
N LYS A 251 2.21 -30.55 43.85
CA LYS A 251 2.02 -29.87 42.57
C LYS A 251 0.66 -29.19 42.56
N ARG A 252 0.63 -27.94 42.10
CA ARG A 252 -0.61 -27.18 41.94
C ARG A 252 -0.63 -26.48 40.60
N LYS A 253 -1.83 -26.32 40.05
CA LYS A 253 -2.09 -25.57 38.82
C LYS A 253 -3.07 -24.47 39.15
N TYR A 254 -2.57 -23.23 39.27
CA TYR A 254 -3.40 -22.05 39.53
C TYR A 254 -3.96 -21.49 38.23
N SER A 255 -5.15 -20.89 38.29
CA SER A 255 -5.70 -20.12 37.16
C SER A 255 -5.11 -18.73 37.06
N LEU A 256 -3.79 -18.68 36.84
CA LEU A 256 -2.98 -17.48 36.66
C LEU A 256 -2.07 -17.62 35.45
N ASN A 257 -1.87 -16.51 34.76
CA ASN A 257 -0.90 -16.34 33.70
C ASN A 257 -0.41 -14.89 33.66
N TYR A 258 0.55 -14.63 32.77
CA TYR A 258 0.99 -13.28 32.44
C TYR A 258 1.02 -13.11 30.93
N TYR A 259 0.94 -11.86 30.50
CA TYR A 259 0.92 -11.53 29.08
C TYR A 259 1.78 -10.31 28.76
N GLY A 260 2.31 -10.30 27.55
CA GLY A 260 3.14 -9.22 27.04
C GLY A 260 3.80 -9.55 25.73
N ILE A 261 4.72 -8.69 25.30
CA ILE A 261 5.41 -8.85 24.02
C ILE A 261 6.77 -9.50 24.28
N PHE A 262 6.99 -10.66 23.65
CA PHE A 262 8.22 -11.43 23.74
C PHE A 262 8.93 -11.38 22.39
N TYR A 263 10.16 -10.89 22.37
CA TYR A 263 10.92 -10.75 21.13
C TYR A 263 11.36 -12.14 20.67
N ARG A 264 10.88 -12.58 19.51
CA ARG A 264 11.48 -13.73 18.84
C ARG A 264 12.88 -13.35 18.37
N LYS A 265 13.88 -14.12 18.80
CA LYS A 265 15.20 -14.06 18.19
C LYS A 265 15.09 -14.72 16.82
N GLU A 266 15.04 -13.94 15.76
CA GLU A 266 15.32 -14.49 14.42
C GLU A 266 16.79 -14.90 14.40
N GLY A 267 17.07 -16.21 14.34
CA GLY A 267 18.42 -16.73 14.09
C GLY A 267 19.19 -17.28 15.30
N SER A 268 18.57 -18.10 16.16
CA SER A 268 19.32 -19.12 16.89
C SER A 268 18.81 -20.49 16.45
N GLU A 269 19.70 -21.21 15.76
CA GLU A 269 19.57 -22.57 15.21
C GLU A 269 18.91 -23.57 16.17
#